data_AF-X1LLK8-F1
#
_entry.id   AF-X1LLK8-F1
#
_cell.length_a   1.000
_cell.length_b   1.000
_cell.length_c   1.000
_cell.angle_alpha   90.00
_cell.angle_beta   90.00
_cell.angle_gamma   90.00
#
_symmetry.space_group_name_H-M   'P 1'
#
loop_
_entity.id
_entity.type
_entity.pdbx_description
1 polymer ?
#
loop_
_entity_poly.entity_id
_entity_poly.type
_entity_poly.pdbx_seq_one_letter_code
_entity_poly.pdbx_strand_id
1 'polypeptide(L)' 'EESITLTKRERLRAIASRYRQTHNDLPLLWRIDVVAVELNQKGKLSRIELIENAVSDA' A
#
# COMPACT_ATOMS: atom_id res chain seq x y z
N GLU A 1 14.93 -2.98 -0.15
CA GLU A 1 13.52 -2.62 -0.38
C GLU A 1 12.67 -3.86 -0.19
N GLU A 2 11.66 -3.80 0.69
CA GLU A 2 10.76 -4.94 0.88
C GLU A 2 9.67 -4.88 -0.18
N SER A 3 9.63 -5.87 -1.08
CA SER A 3 8.65 -5.89 -2.16
C SER A 3 7.26 -6.33 -1.65
N ILE A 4 6.22 -5.89 -2.35
CA ILE A 4 4.88 -6.47 -2.19
C ILE A 4 4.91 -7.86 -2.81
N THR A 5 5.02 -8.88 -1.96
CA THR A 5 4.90 -10.27 -2.39
C THR A 5 3.49 -10.57 -2.86
N LEU A 6 3.31 -11.63 -3.64
CA LEU A 6 1.98 -12.07 -4.10
C LEU A 6 1.00 -12.24 -2.93
N THR A 7 1.44 -12.89 -1.84
CA THR A 7 0.62 -13.07 -0.64
C THR A 7 0.24 -11.75 0.02
N LYS A 8 1.15 -10.78 0.10
CA LYS A 8 0.84 -9.45 0.62
C LYS A 8 -0.15 -8.72 -0.28
N ARG A 9 0.02 -8.83 -1.61
CA ARG A 9 -0.88 -8.24 -2.60
C ARG A 9 -2.33 -8.71 -2.38
N GLU A 10 -2.54 -10.02 -2.33
CA GLU A 10 -3.90 -10.57 -2.18
C GLU A 10 -4.53 -10.20 -0.83
N ARG A 11 -3.74 -10.13 0.25
CA ARG A 11 -4.22 -9.65 1.55
C ARG A 11 -4.64 -8.19 1.51
N LEU A 12 -3.82 -7.32 0.90
CA LEU A 12 -4.13 -5.89 0.76
C LEU A 12 -5.42 -5.68 -0.03
N ARG A 13 -5.64 -6.42 -1.12
CA ARG A 13 -6.89 -6.38 -1.88
C ARG A 13 -8.09 -6.82 -1.04
N ALA A 14 -7.97 -7.94 -0.32
CA ALA A 14 -9.06 -8.45 0.51
C ALA A 14 -9.47 -7.44 1.59
N ILE A 15 -8.50 -6.79 2.24
CA ILE A 15 -8.75 -5.77 3.27
C ILE A 15 -9.37 -4.51 2.65
N ALA A 16 -8.86 -4.04 1.51
CA ALA A 16 -9.42 -2.88 0.81
C ALA A 16 -10.87 -3.13 0.35
N SER A 17 -11.15 -4.32 -0.18
CA SER A 17 -12.51 -4.74 -0.55
C SER A 17 -13.45 -4.74 0.66
N ARG A 18 -13.02 -5.34 1.78
CA ARG A 18 -13.81 -5.33 3.02
C ARG A 18 -14.06 -3.91 3.52
N TYR A 19 -13.03 -3.06 3.52
CA TYR A 19 -13.17 -1.65 3.92
C TYR A 19 -14.21 -0.93 3.08
N ARG A 20 -14.19 -1.12 1.75
CA ARG A 20 -15.17 -0.52 0.83
C ARG A 20 -16.59 -1.04 1.03
N GLN A 21 -16.77 -2.28 1.45
CA GLN A 21 -18.09 -2.86 1.71
C GLN A 21 -18.71 -2.36 3.02
N THR A 22 -17.89 -1.97 4.00
CA THR A 22 -18.37 -1.58 5.33
C THR A 22 -18.42 -0.06 5.56
N HIS A 23 -17.95 0.74 4.60
CA HIS A 23 -17.92 2.20 4.70
C HIS A 23 -18.66 2.82 3.51
N ASN A 24 -19.61 3.71 3.82
CA ASN A 24 -20.33 4.49 2.82
C ASN A 24 -19.54 5.76 2.45
N ASP A 25 -19.97 6.44 1.38
CA ASP A 25 -19.46 7.75 0.94
C ASP A 25 -17.95 7.80 0.61
N LEU A 26 -17.39 6.66 0.20
CA LEU A 26 -16.02 6.62 -0.31
C LEU A 26 -15.93 7.21 -1.72
N PRO A 27 -14.80 7.88 -2.05
CA PRO A 27 -14.54 8.35 -3.40
C PRO A 27 -14.64 7.22 -4.44
N LEU A 28 -15.13 7.56 -5.64
CA LEU A 28 -15.26 6.59 -6.73
C LEU A 28 -13.90 6.04 -7.17
N LEU A 29 -12.89 6.93 -7.18
CA LEU A 29 -11.50 6.61 -7.49
C LEU A 29 -10.75 6.29 -6.20
N TRP A 30 -10.17 5.11 -6.13
CA TRP A 30 -9.33 4.68 -5.02
C TRP A 30 -8.16 3.85 -5.58
N ARG A 31 -7.05 3.84 -4.84
CA ARG A 31 -5.85 3.07 -5.14
C ARG A 31 -5.17 2.67 -3.85
N ILE A 32 -4.27 1.69 -3.92
CA ILE A 32 -3.41 1.32 -2.80
C ILE A 32 -2.01 1.80 -3.14
N ASP A 33 -1.56 2.83 -2.43
CA ASP A 33 -0.21 3.35 -2.53
C ASP A 33 0.65 2.80 -1.38
N VAL A 34 1.96 2.71 -1.58
CA VAL A 34 2.92 2.34 -0.53
C VAL A 34 3.90 3.48 -0.31
N VAL A 35 4.13 3.83 0.95
CA VAL A 35 5.23 4.73 1.33
C VAL A 35 6.39 3.88 1.82
N ALA A 36 7.45 3.80 1.03
CA ALA A 36 8.69 3.16 1.45
C ALA A 36 9.48 4.13 2.33
N VAL A 37 9.74 3.72 3.57
CA VAL A 37 10.57 4.47 4.52
C VAL A 37 11.85 3.68 4.76
N GLU A 38 12.97 4.27 4.37
CA GLU A 38 14.29 3.66 4.54
C GLU A 38 15.06 4.39 5.64
N LEU A 39 15.67 3.60 6.52
CA LEU A 39 16.58 4.08 7.55
C LEU A 39 18.01 3.63 7.22
N ASN A 40 18.99 4.50 7.46
CA ASN A 40 20.38 4.11 7.40
C ASN A 40 20.78 3.23 8.59
N GLN A 41 22.03 2.76 8.60
CA GLN A 41 22.56 1.88 9.65
C GLN A 41 22.56 2.52 11.07
N LYS A 42 22.42 3.84 11.18
CA LYS A 42 22.30 4.57 12.45
C LYS A 42 20.83 4.77 12.87
N GLY A 43 19.88 4.16 12.16
CA GLY A 43 18.44 4.32 12.39
C GLY A 43 17.90 5.69 11.97
N LYS A 44 18.67 6.51 11.24
CA LYS A 44 18.20 7.81 10.75
C LYS A 44 17.57 7.66 9.38
N LEU A 45 16.54 8.47 9.12
CA LEU A 45 15.87 8.52 7.83
C LEU A 45 16.87 8.76 6.69
N SER A 46 16.87 7.90 5.68
CA SER A 46 17.68 8.04 4.47
C SER A 46 16.84 8.32 3.22
N ARG A 47 15.64 7.73 3.12
CA ARG A 47 14.74 7.90 1.97
C ARG A 47 13.28 7.76 2.38
N ILE A 48 12.42 8.56 1.75
CA ILE A 48 10.97 8.37 1.72
C ILE A 48 10.57 8.38 0.25
N GLU A 49 9.80 7.39 -0.16
CA GLU A 49 9.33 7.26 -1.53
C GLU A 49 7.85 6.86 -1.53
N LEU A 50 7.04 7.56 -2.33
CA LEU A 50 5.65 7.20 -2.59
C LEU A 50 5.59 6.36 -3.85
N ILE A 51 5.18 5.11 -3.70
CA ILE A 51 4.93 4.17 -4.78
C ILE A 51 3.41 4.18 -5.03
N GLU A 52 3.01 4.93 -6.05
CA GLU A 52 1.60 5.02 -6.43
C GLU A 52 1.13 3.74 -7.12
N ASN A 53 -0.14 3.36 -6.91
CA ASN A 53 -0.76 2.17 -7.51
C ASN A 53 0.04 0.88 -7.25
N ALA A 54 0.63 0.77 -6.05
CA ALA A 54 1.48 -0.34 -5.67
C ALA A 54 0.76 -1.71 -5.73
N VAL A 55 -0.58 -1.71 -5.72
CA VAL A 55 -1.41 -2.88 -6.01
C VAL A 55 -2.36 -2.56 -7.17
N SER A 56 -2.12 -3.18 -8.34
CA SER A 56 -3.07 -3.18 -9.46
C SER A 56 -4.18 -4.20 -9.24
N ASP A 57 -5.32 -4.05 -9.92
CA ASP A 57 -6.24 -5.15 -10.19
C ASP A 57 -5.80 -5.79 -11.52
N ALA A 58 -5.41 -7.07 -11.44
CA ALA A 58 -4.87 -7.94 -12.52
C ALA A 58 -4.01 -7.23 -13.58
#